data_AF-A0A372DP70-F1
#
_entry.id   AF-A0A372DP70-F1
#
_cell.length_a   1.000
_cell.length_b   1.000
_cell.length_c   1.000
_cell.angle_alpha   90.00
_cell.angle_beta   90.00
_cell.angle_gamma   90.00
#
_symmetry.space_group_name_H-M   'P 1'
#
loop_
_entity.id
_entity.type
_entity.pdbx_description
1 polymer ?
#
loop_
_entity_poly.entity_id
_entity_poly.type
_entity_poly.pdbx_seq_one_letter_code
_entity_poly.pdbx_strand_id
1 'polypeptide(L)'
;MVALQDSVFSLFADGKRLVRDLETHGALAFYAPLEGGYEGRYIRRIRANGYTAVKLTARGLGDPNTYLTGVHGVRPAHLGKRDIQTYFIPPIIETQLTGLSPRSKGLLIWILEGFVLSRQEIEFLCALPKLDPRVKVVVEMGGDRALRWMPLKNTPV
;
A
#
# COMPACT_ATOMS: atom_id res chain seq x y z
N MET A 1 -32.56 -10.78 23.34
CA MET A 1 -32.97 -10.45 21.96
C MET A 1 -32.07 -9.32 21.48
N VAL A 2 -30.86 -9.65 21.03
CA VAL A 2 -29.86 -8.66 20.59
C VAL A 2 -30.04 -8.51 19.09
N ALA A 3 -30.39 -7.31 18.66
CA ALA A 3 -30.52 -6.98 17.25
C ALA A 3 -29.19 -7.25 16.54
N LEU A 4 -29.17 -8.27 15.69
CA LEU A 4 -28.19 -8.44 14.63
C LEU A 4 -28.34 -7.24 13.71
N GLN A 5 -27.50 -6.22 13.90
CA GLN A 5 -27.41 -5.11 12.98
C GLN A 5 -26.61 -5.59 11.77
N ASP A 6 -27.33 -6.22 10.85
CA ASP A 6 -26.89 -6.50 9.49
C ASP A 6 -26.49 -5.16 8.84
N SER A 7 -25.21 -4.84 8.94
CA SER A 7 -24.65 -3.62 8.38
C SER A 7 -24.43 -3.83 6.89
N VAL A 8 -25.51 -3.68 6.13
CA VAL A 8 -25.45 -3.45 4.68
C VAL A 8 -24.86 -2.05 4.48
N PHE A 9 -23.53 -1.96 4.54
CA PHE A 9 -22.81 -0.72 4.28
C PHE A 9 -23.01 -0.32 2.82
N SER A 10 -23.41 0.94 2.59
CA SER A 10 -23.55 1.45 1.22
C SER A 10 -22.16 1.66 0.59
N LEU A 11 -22.01 1.20 -0.65
CA LEU A 11 -20.75 1.24 -1.42
C LEU A 11 -20.09 2.64 -1.48
N PHE A 12 -20.87 3.71 -1.35
CA PHE A 12 -20.39 5.09 -1.37
C PHE A 12 -19.88 5.59 -0.02
N ALA A 13 -20.50 5.14 1.08
CA ALA A 13 -20.09 5.50 2.43
C ALA A 13 -18.70 4.95 2.76
N ASP A 14 -18.45 3.70 2.36
CA ASP A 14 -17.18 2.99 2.61
C ASP A 14 -16.01 3.67 1.90
N GLY A 15 -16.24 4.15 0.69
CA GLY A 15 -15.24 4.87 -0.09
C GLY A 15 -14.74 6.15 0.57
N LYS A 16 -15.67 6.98 1.06
CA LYS A 16 -15.34 8.24 1.75
C LYS A 16 -14.70 7.96 3.11
N ARG A 17 -15.21 6.95 3.82
CA ARG A 17 -14.68 6.50 5.10
C ARG A 17 -13.23 6.03 4.97
N LEU A 18 -12.92 5.19 3.98
CA LEU A 18 -11.56 4.71 3.74
C LEU A 18 -10.58 5.88 3.52
N VAL A 19 -10.95 6.86 2.68
CA VAL A 19 -10.09 8.01 2.40
C VAL A 19 -9.84 8.83 3.66
N ARG A 20 -10.88 9.08 4.46
CA ARG A 20 -10.76 9.80 5.74
C ARG A 20 -9.87 9.04 6.73
N ASP A 21 -10.07 7.74 6.88
CA ASP A 21 -9.28 6.90 7.77
C ASP A 21 -7.81 6.84 7.31
N LEU A 22 -7.57 6.80 5.99
CA LEU A 22 -6.23 6.84 5.41
C LEU A 22 -5.54 8.19 5.64
N GLU A 23 -6.25 9.30 5.48
CA GLU A 23 -5.73 10.64 5.77
C GLU A 23 -5.40 10.79 7.26
N THR A 24 -6.22 10.19 8.14
CA THR A 24 -6.06 10.25 9.60
C THR A 24 -4.91 9.38 10.11
N HIS A 25 -4.83 8.12 9.67
CA HIS A 25 -3.85 7.15 10.18
C HIS A 25 -2.57 7.07 9.35
N GLY A 26 -2.59 7.51 8.09
CA GLY A 26 -1.47 7.45 7.17
C GLY A 26 -1.20 6.06 6.59
N ALA A 27 -1.31 5.02 7.41
CA ALA A 27 -1.08 3.63 7.03
C ALA A 27 -2.25 2.72 7.45
N LEU A 28 -2.80 1.95 6.52
CA LEU A 28 -3.92 1.03 6.75
C LEU A 28 -3.55 -0.41 6.38
N ALA A 29 -4.05 -1.36 7.17
CA ALA A 29 -4.17 -2.75 6.77
C ALA A 29 -5.54 -2.98 6.15
N PHE A 30 -5.53 -3.61 4.98
CA PHE A 30 -6.71 -3.88 4.17
C PHE A 30 -6.95 -5.38 4.10
N TYR A 31 -8.19 -5.78 4.32
CA TYR A 31 -8.64 -7.16 4.23
C TYR A 31 -9.82 -7.21 3.30
N ALA A 32 -9.68 -7.96 2.22
CA ALA A 32 -10.69 -8.08 1.20
C ALA A 32 -11.02 -9.55 0.92
N PRO A 33 -12.21 -9.82 0.38
CA PRO A 33 -12.53 -11.14 -0.14
C PRO A 33 -11.52 -11.58 -1.22
N LEU A 34 -11.13 -12.86 -1.18
CA LEU A 34 -10.05 -13.43 -2.00
C LEU A 34 -10.43 -13.60 -3.48
N GLU A 35 -11.70 -13.40 -3.82
CA GLU A 35 -12.21 -13.39 -5.20
C GLU A 35 -11.66 -12.21 -6.01
N GLY A 36 -11.08 -11.21 -5.32
CA GLY A 36 -10.46 -10.05 -5.95
C GLY A 36 -11.45 -9.00 -6.43
N GLY A 37 -10.95 -7.95 -7.08
CA GLY A 37 -11.76 -6.87 -7.65
C GLY A 37 -12.17 -5.75 -6.69
N TYR A 38 -11.92 -5.88 -5.38
CA TYR A 38 -12.13 -4.82 -4.39
C TYR A 38 -11.01 -3.78 -4.43
N GLU A 39 -9.74 -4.20 -4.48
CA GLU A 39 -8.54 -3.36 -4.58
C GLU A 39 -8.72 -2.19 -5.56
N GLY A 40 -8.96 -2.51 -6.83
CA GLY A 40 -9.08 -1.52 -7.88
C GLY A 40 -10.22 -0.52 -7.66
N ARG A 41 -11.31 -0.92 -7.00
CA ARG A 41 -12.43 -0.02 -6.68
C ARG A 41 -12.01 1.02 -5.65
N TYR A 42 -11.30 0.61 -4.60
CA TYR A 42 -10.87 1.53 -3.53
C TYR A 42 -9.69 2.41 -3.95
N ILE A 43 -8.75 1.87 -4.72
CA ILE A 43 -7.69 2.68 -5.33
C ILE A 43 -8.26 3.76 -6.22
N ARG A 44 -9.26 3.46 -7.07
CA ARG A 44 -9.92 4.48 -7.90
C ARG A 44 -10.53 5.60 -7.07
N ARG A 45 -11.11 5.29 -5.92
CA ARG A 45 -11.69 6.30 -5.01
C ARG A 45 -10.63 7.16 -4.35
N ILE A 46 -9.51 6.58 -3.92
CA ILE A 46 -8.39 7.33 -3.36
C ILE A 46 -7.77 8.23 -4.45
N ARG A 47 -7.64 7.73 -5.69
CA ARG A 47 -7.19 8.52 -6.84
C ARG A 47 -8.12 9.67 -7.19
N ALA A 48 -9.44 9.45 -7.14
CA ALA A 48 -10.43 10.52 -7.33
C ALA A 48 -10.32 11.62 -6.27
N ASN A 49 -9.76 11.33 -5.09
CA ASN A 49 -9.47 12.31 -4.04
C ASN A 49 -8.11 13.00 -4.20
N GLY A 50 -7.39 12.79 -5.31
CA GLY A 50 -6.18 13.53 -5.66
C GLY A 50 -4.87 12.83 -5.34
N TYR A 51 -4.88 11.56 -4.93
CA TYR A 51 -3.64 10.78 -4.75
C TYR A 51 -3.23 10.07 -6.03
N THR A 52 -1.94 10.02 -6.32
CA THR A 52 -1.39 9.08 -7.32
C THR A 52 -1.12 7.76 -6.64
N ALA A 53 -1.49 6.63 -7.25
CA ALA A 53 -1.32 5.31 -6.65
C ALA A 53 -0.25 4.50 -7.38
N VAL A 54 0.68 3.93 -6.61
CA VAL A 54 1.66 2.95 -7.08
C VAL A 54 1.33 1.62 -6.42
N LYS A 55 1.26 0.58 -7.24
CA LYS A 55 0.95 -0.79 -6.79
C LYS A 55 2.21 -1.61 -6.77
N LEU A 56 2.47 -2.26 -5.64
CA LEU A 56 3.63 -3.10 -5.41
C LEU A 56 3.17 -4.43 -4.83
N THR A 57 3.99 -5.46 -4.96
CA THR A 57 3.71 -6.79 -4.39
C THR A 57 4.75 -7.09 -3.33
N ALA A 58 4.33 -7.38 -2.09
CA ALA A 58 5.23 -7.57 -0.95
C ALA A 58 6.30 -8.64 -1.23
N ARG A 59 5.92 -9.77 -1.84
CA ARG A 59 6.84 -10.86 -2.19
C ARG A 59 7.99 -10.45 -3.11
N GLY A 60 7.81 -9.39 -3.90
CA GLY A 60 8.81 -8.91 -4.85
C GLY A 60 9.69 -7.77 -4.34
N LEU A 61 9.44 -7.24 -3.13
CA LEU A 61 10.12 -6.05 -2.64
C LEU A 61 11.52 -6.30 -2.06
N GLY A 62 11.79 -7.52 -1.58
CA GLY A 62 12.97 -7.75 -0.74
C GLY A 62 12.84 -6.96 0.56
N ASP A 63 13.84 -6.14 0.92
CA ASP A 63 13.74 -5.20 2.04
C ASP A 63 12.97 -3.92 1.61
N PRO A 64 11.76 -3.67 2.18
CA PRO A 64 10.95 -2.49 1.84
C PRO A 64 11.67 -1.17 2.11
N ASN A 65 12.55 -1.11 3.12
CA ASN A 65 13.25 0.13 3.45
C ASN A 65 14.20 0.54 2.31
N THR A 66 15.11 -0.36 1.96
CA THR A 66 16.06 -0.16 0.86
C THR A 66 15.34 0.09 -0.46
N TYR A 67 14.30 -0.69 -0.78
CA TYR A 67 13.63 -0.60 -2.08
C TYR A 67 12.79 0.68 -2.25
N LEU A 68 12.13 1.15 -1.19
CA LEU A 68 11.24 2.30 -1.27
C LEU A 68 11.97 3.64 -1.14
N THR A 69 13.00 3.71 -0.30
CA THR A 69 13.65 4.97 0.10
C THR A 69 15.11 5.09 -0.35
N GLY A 70 15.76 3.99 -0.68
CA GLY A 70 17.15 3.94 -1.09
C GLY A 70 17.35 3.60 -2.56
N VAL A 71 18.60 3.75 -3.02
CA VAL A 71 19.03 3.22 -4.31
C VAL A 71 19.22 1.71 -4.18
N HIS A 72 18.52 0.93 -5.00
CA HIS A 72 18.54 -0.52 -4.92
C HIS A 72 19.21 -1.15 -6.14
N GLY A 73 20.20 -2.01 -5.92
CA GLY A 73 20.88 -2.74 -6.98
C GLY A 73 20.13 -4.01 -7.38
N VAL A 74 19.54 -4.02 -8.58
CA VAL A 74 18.88 -5.20 -9.16
C VAL A 74 19.82 -5.89 -10.13
N ARG A 75 19.97 -7.21 -9.96
CA ARG A 75 20.71 -8.05 -10.91
C ARG A 75 19.72 -8.69 -11.89
N PRO A 76 19.71 -8.28 -13.17
CA PRO A 76 18.85 -8.91 -14.16
C PRO A 76 19.24 -10.38 -14.38
N ALA A 77 18.29 -11.18 -14.83
CA ALA A 77 18.54 -12.57 -15.19
C ALA A 77 19.52 -12.65 -16.38
N HIS A 78 20.73 -13.13 -16.12
CA HIS A 78 21.82 -13.19 -17.11
C HIS A 78 21.80 -14.49 -17.93
N LEU A 79 21.07 -15.53 -17.48
CA LEU A 79 20.82 -16.80 -18.18
C LEU A 79 22.09 -17.49 -18.75
N GLY A 80 23.27 -17.21 -18.18
CA GLY A 80 24.56 -17.70 -18.68
C GLY A 80 25.02 -17.12 -20.03
N LYS A 81 24.29 -16.15 -20.61
CA LYS A 81 24.59 -15.54 -21.91
C LYS A 81 25.21 -14.14 -21.81
N ARG A 82 25.23 -13.59 -20.60
CA ARG A 82 25.73 -12.24 -20.30
C ARG A 82 26.49 -12.26 -18.98
N ASP A 83 27.39 -11.31 -18.82
CA ASP A 83 28.05 -11.09 -17.54
C ASP A 83 27.06 -10.63 -16.47
N ILE A 84 27.41 -10.85 -15.21
CA ILE A 84 26.61 -10.43 -14.06
C ILE A 84 26.67 -8.91 -13.97
N GLN A 85 25.59 -8.26 -14.41
CA GLN A 85 25.42 -6.81 -14.32
C GLN A 85 24.58 -6.44 -13.10
N THR A 86 24.76 -5.21 -12.60
CA THR A 86 23.91 -4.64 -11.54
C THR A 86 23.33 -3.33 -12.04
N TYR A 87 22.00 -3.22 -12.03
CA TYR A 87 21.27 -2.01 -12.39
C TYR A 87 20.82 -1.32 -11.12
N PHE A 88 21.22 -0.07 -10.94
CA PHE A 88 20.83 0.73 -9.78
C PHE A 88 19.51 1.43 -10.07
N ILE A 89 18.46 0.99 -9.38
CA ILE A 89 17.13 1.57 -9.45
C ILE A 89 17.05 2.70 -8.43
N PRO A 90 16.58 3.90 -8.80
CA PRO A 90 16.41 5.00 -7.87
C PRO A 90 15.29 4.71 -6.85
N PRO A 91 15.26 5.44 -5.71
CA PRO A 91 14.21 5.30 -4.72
C PRO A 91 12.82 5.51 -5.32
N ILE A 92 11.92 4.55 -5.11
CA ILE A 92 10.57 4.61 -5.71
C ILE A 92 9.80 5.81 -5.18
N ILE A 93 9.83 6.05 -3.87
CA ILE A 93 9.05 7.13 -3.26
C ILE A 93 9.50 8.49 -3.82
N GLU A 94 10.80 8.76 -3.82
CA GLU A 94 11.36 10.02 -4.32
C GLU A 94 11.08 10.22 -5.81
N THR A 95 11.31 9.18 -6.63
CA THR A 95 11.07 9.22 -8.08
C THR A 95 9.61 9.55 -8.38
N GLN A 96 8.69 8.91 -7.66
CA GLN A 96 7.25 9.11 -7.85
C GLN A 96 6.79 10.48 -7.36
N LEU A 97 7.26 10.92 -6.19
CA LEU A 97 6.95 12.24 -5.62
C LEU A 97 7.43 13.38 -6.54
N THR A 98 8.63 13.26 -7.11
CA THR A 98 9.19 14.26 -8.04
C THR A 98 8.39 14.35 -9.33
N GLY A 99 7.80 13.24 -9.78
CA GLY A 99 6.93 13.19 -10.95
C GLY A 99 5.48 13.61 -10.70
N LEU A 100 5.09 13.95 -9.46
CA LEU A 100 3.70 14.34 -9.17
C LEU A 100 3.36 15.71 -9.73
N SER A 101 2.16 15.84 -10.28
CA SER A 101 1.60 17.15 -10.61
C SER A 101 1.45 18.00 -9.33
N PRO A 102 1.64 19.33 -9.37
CA PRO A 102 1.48 20.20 -8.20
C PRO A 102 0.08 20.18 -7.56
N ARG A 103 -0.95 19.71 -8.29
CA ARG A 103 -2.33 19.57 -7.81
C ARG A 103 -2.56 18.26 -7.05
N SER A 104 -1.63 17.31 -7.12
CA SER A 104 -1.75 16.02 -6.42
C SER A 104 -1.64 16.23 -4.91
N LYS A 105 -2.48 15.54 -4.14
CA LYS A 105 -2.36 15.49 -2.67
C LYS A 105 -1.12 14.71 -2.24
N GLY A 106 -0.65 13.76 -3.05
CA GLY A 106 0.49 12.94 -2.71
C GLY A 106 0.48 11.55 -3.36
N LEU A 107 1.21 10.63 -2.74
CA LEU A 107 1.46 9.29 -3.22
C LEU A 107 0.80 8.25 -2.30
N LEU A 108 0.01 7.36 -2.89
CA LEU A 108 -0.48 6.14 -2.26
C LEU A 108 0.42 4.97 -2.70
N ILE A 109 1.01 4.29 -1.72
CA ILE A 109 1.68 3.01 -1.92
C ILE A 109 0.68 1.93 -1.52
N TRP A 110 0.23 1.14 -2.51
CA TRP A 110 -0.66 0.01 -2.29
C TRP A 110 0.13 -1.30 -2.44
N ILE A 111 0.35 -1.99 -1.31
CA ILE A 111 1.13 -3.23 -1.26
C ILE A 111 0.18 -4.42 -1.23
N LEU A 112 0.23 -5.22 -2.28
CA LEU A 112 -0.46 -6.49 -2.40
C LEU A 112 0.30 -7.59 -1.63
N GLU A 113 -0.42 -8.62 -1.19
CA GLU A 113 0.14 -9.81 -0.55
C GLU A 113 1.00 -9.53 0.70
N GLY A 114 0.67 -8.48 1.46
CA GLY A 114 1.43 -8.03 2.63
C GLY A 114 1.42 -8.98 3.84
N PHE A 115 0.66 -10.07 3.80
CA PHE A 115 0.67 -11.12 4.83
C PHE A 115 2.02 -11.84 4.98
N VAL A 116 2.98 -11.60 4.07
CA VAL A 116 4.36 -12.12 4.17
C VAL A 116 5.31 -11.20 4.90
N LEU A 117 4.88 -9.96 5.21
CA LEU A 117 5.73 -8.96 5.84
C LEU A 117 5.95 -9.28 7.31
N SER A 118 7.19 -9.13 7.75
CA SER A 118 7.60 -9.18 9.15
C SER A 118 7.07 -7.99 9.93
N ARG A 119 7.08 -8.12 11.26
CA ARG A 119 6.68 -7.04 12.17
C ARG A 119 7.55 -5.79 11.99
N GLN A 120 8.85 -5.95 11.78
CA GLN A 120 9.78 -4.83 11.56
C GLN A 120 9.46 -4.09 10.27
N GLU A 121 9.14 -4.81 9.19
CA GLU A 121 8.74 -4.20 7.92
C GLU A 121 7.42 -3.43 8.05
N ILE A 122 6.46 -3.98 8.80
CA ILE A 122 5.18 -3.31 9.08
C ILE A 122 5.38 -2.05 9.93
N GLU A 123 6.26 -2.09 10.92
CA GLU A 123 6.63 -0.91 11.73
C GLU A 123 7.27 0.18 10.87
N PHE A 124 8.17 -0.19 9.95
CA PHE A 124 8.74 0.73 8.96
C PHE A 124 7.66 1.36 8.07
N LEU A 125 6.75 0.55 7.50
CA LEU A 125 5.66 1.04 6.66
C LEU A 125 4.70 1.98 7.43
N CYS A 126 4.49 1.74 8.73
CA CYS A 126 3.74 2.64 9.60
C CYS A 126 4.46 3.99 9.84
N ALA A 127 5.78 4.02 9.74
CA ALA A 127 6.58 5.23 9.94
C ALA A 127 6.64 6.10 8.68
N LEU A 128 6.51 5.54 7.48
CA LEU A 128 6.60 6.28 6.20
C LEU A 128 5.72 7.54 6.14
N PRO A 129 4.41 7.51 6.49
CA PRO A 129 3.58 8.72 6.47
C PRO A 129 3.97 9.79 7.49
N LYS A 130 4.79 9.43 8.50
CA LYS A 130 5.32 10.38 9.48
C LYS A 130 6.59 11.07 8.97
N LEU A 131 7.37 10.37 8.15
CA LEU A 131 8.58 10.90 7.51
C LEU A 131 8.20 11.86 6.37
N ASP A 132 7.24 11.48 5.53
CA ASP A 132 6.66 12.36 4.52
C ASP A 132 5.12 12.27 4.56
N PRO A 133 4.42 13.31 5.04
CA PRO A 133 2.95 13.33 5.12
C PRO A 133 2.21 13.17 3.79
N ARG A 134 2.88 13.41 2.66
CA ARG A 134 2.33 13.21 1.30
C ARG A 134 2.25 11.74 0.93
N VAL A 135 2.97 10.87 1.64
CA VAL A 135 2.96 9.42 1.42
C VAL A 135 1.92 8.76 2.31
N LYS A 136 1.07 7.92 1.70
CA LYS A 136 0.08 7.09 2.38
C LYS A 136 0.30 5.63 1.99
N VAL A 137 0.06 4.72 2.92
CA VAL A 137 0.33 3.30 2.73
C VAL A 137 -0.93 2.49 2.97
N VAL A 138 -1.23 1.56 2.07
CA VAL A 138 -2.23 0.53 2.28
C VAL A 138 -1.58 -0.82 2.02
N VAL A 139 -1.75 -1.76 2.94
CA VAL A 139 -1.17 -3.10 2.85
C VAL A 139 -2.27 -4.14 2.90
N GLU A 140 -2.33 -5.03 1.93
CA GLU A 140 -3.27 -6.16 1.91
C GLU A 140 -2.76 -7.28 2.81
N MET A 141 -3.24 -7.33 4.05
CA MET A 141 -2.74 -8.22 5.10
C MET A 141 -3.41 -9.60 5.10
N GLY A 142 -4.27 -9.89 4.12
CA GLY A 142 -4.91 -11.19 3.95
C GLY A 142 -6.38 -11.08 3.53
N GLY A 143 -7.04 -12.24 3.54
CA GLY A 143 -8.44 -12.37 3.16
C GLY A 143 -9.40 -12.17 4.33
N ASP A 144 -10.60 -11.66 4.03
CA ASP A 144 -11.76 -11.76 4.92
C ASP A 144 -13.05 -11.89 4.08
N ARG A 145 -14.09 -12.49 4.64
CA ARG A 145 -15.39 -12.70 3.97
C ARG A 145 -16.11 -11.39 3.69
N ALA A 146 -15.85 -10.37 4.50
CA ALA A 146 -16.33 -9.02 4.31
C ALA A 146 -15.15 -8.07 4.24
N LEU A 147 -15.32 -6.99 3.48
CA LEU A 147 -14.30 -5.97 3.40
C LEU A 147 -14.14 -5.27 4.76
N ARG A 148 -12.90 -5.19 5.26
CA ARG A 148 -12.56 -4.38 6.41
C ARG A 148 -11.17 -3.78 6.27
N TRP A 149 -10.95 -2.66 6.95
CA TRP A 149 -9.63 -2.08 7.12
C TRP A 149 -9.45 -1.60 8.55
N MET A 150 -8.20 -1.47 8.96
CA MET A 150 -7.82 -0.93 10.26
C MET A 150 -6.48 -0.19 10.15
N PRO A 151 -6.07 0.60 11.15
CA PRO A 151 -4.73 1.17 11.19
C PRO A 151 -3.68 0.05 11.08
N LEU A 152 -2.67 0.22 10.21
CA LEU A 152 -1.67 -0.82 9.94
C LEU A 152 -0.95 -1.28 11.22
N LYS A 153 -0.73 -0.36 12.16
CA LYS A 153 -0.11 -0.65 13.47
C LYS A 153 -0.90 -1.65 14.34
N ASN A 154 -2.22 -1.75 14.13
CA ASN A 154 -3.10 -2.62 14.91
C ASN A 154 -3.27 -4.00 14.28
N THR A 155 -2.56 -4.26 13.18
CA THR A 155 -2.61 -5.53 12.47
C THR A 155 -2.08 -6.66 13.35
N PRO A 156 -2.79 -7.79 13.44
CA PRO A 156 -2.23 -9.01 14.02
C PRO A 156 -1.18 -9.57 13.05
N VAL A 157 0.07 -9.65 13.49
CA VAL A 157 1.23 -10.20 12.77
C VAL A 157 1.84 -11.30 13.64
#